data_AF-A0AAV7JFZ9-F1
#
_entry.id   AF-A0AAV7JFZ9-F1
#
_cell.length_a   1.000
_cell.length_b   1.000
_cell.length_c   1.000
_cell.angle_alpha   90.00
_cell.angle_beta   90.00
_cell.angle_gamma   90.00
#
_symmetry.space_group_name_H-M   'P 1'
#
loop_
_entity.id
_entity.type
_entity.pdbx_description
1 polymer ?
#
loop_
_entity_poly.entity_id
_entity_poly.type
_entity_poly.pdbx_seq_one_letter_code
_entity_poly.pdbx_strand_id
1 'polypeptide(L)'
;MEIEEPSGSEYRLIQIIDRGSLKWPSSDVIDAIITLWKVFSSIESQPSIFNNFITGPSRSILIQLTTSLIEDEQAEVWRVMCDECGILMWDVLAKLLTATSNCLISNMIKNMNSQLPLKPCVENTRKLKKLKPN
;
A
#
# COMPACT_ATOMS: atom_id res chain seq x y z
N MET A 1 -1.39 -26.71 1.80
CA MET A 1 -2.18 -25.52 1.42
C MET A 1 -1.62 -25.03 0.09
N GLU A 2 -2.19 -25.52 -1.01
CA GLU A 2 -1.84 -25.02 -2.34
C GLU A 2 -2.45 -23.62 -2.46
N ILE A 3 -1.61 -22.62 -2.73
CA ILE A 3 -2.08 -21.26 -2.94
C ILE A 3 -2.59 -21.23 -4.39
N GLU A 4 -3.91 -21.28 -4.56
CA GLU A 4 -4.52 -21.18 -5.89
C GLU A 4 -4.15 -19.84 -6.52
N GLU A 5 -3.66 -19.89 -7.76
CA GLU A 5 -3.41 -18.69 -8.54
C GLU A 5 -4.75 -18.00 -8.87
N PRO A 6 -4.87 -16.68 -8.68
CA PRO A 6 -6.11 -15.97 -8.97
C PRO A 6 -6.43 -16.07 -10.47
N SER A 7 -7.55 -16.71 -10.82
CA SER A 7 -7.90 -17.12 -12.19
C SER A 7 -8.85 -16.16 -12.94
N GLY A 8 -8.82 -14.87 -12.59
CA GLY A 8 -9.61 -13.81 -13.22
C GLY A 8 -8.87 -13.01 -14.30
N SER A 9 -9.56 -12.57 -15.36
CA SER A 9 -9.00 -11.71 -16.41
C SER A 9 -8.48 -10.36 -15.88
N GLU A 10 -8.99 -9.92 -14.74
CA GLU A 10 -8.59 -8.70 -14.02
C GLU A 10 -7.16 -8.76 -13.47
N TYR A 11 -6.58 -9.96 -13.35
CA TYR A 11 -5.25 -10.20 -12.78
C TYR A 11 -4.16 -10.44 -13.82
N ARG A 12 -4.48 -10.35 -15.12
CA ARG A 12 -3.56 -10.68 -16.23
C ARG A 12 -2.23 -9.94 -16.16
N LEU A 13 -2.23 -8.66 -15.77
CA LEU A 13 -0.99 -7.87 -15.66
C LEU A 13 -0.08 -8.36 -14.51
N ILE A 14 -0.65 -8.94 -13.46
CA ILE A 14 0.11 -9.48 -12.33
C ILE A 14 0.63 -10.89 -12.67
N GLN A 15 -0.15 -11.68 -13.41
CA GLN A 15 0.21 -13.02 -13.87
C GLN A 15 1.42 -13.05 -14.82
N ILE A 16 1.68 -11.97 -15.57
CA ILE A 16 2.79 -11.90 -16.53
C ILE A 16 4.12 -11.42 -15.92
N ILE A 17 4.13 -11.00 -14.66
CA ILE A 17 5.34 -10.49 -14.00
C ILE A 17 6.16 -11.66 -13.46
N ASP A 18 7.46 -11.72 -13.75
CA ASP A 18 8.37 -12.65 -13.10
C ASP A 18 8.55 -12.25 -11.62
N ARG A 19 8.22 -13.19 -10.73
CA ARG A 19 8.24 -13.00 -9.27
C ARG A 19 9.37 -13.79 -8.60
N GLY A 20 10.17 -14.52 -9.38
CA GLY A 20 11.19 -15.43 -8.85
C GLY A 20 10.58 -16.42 -7.84
N SER A 21 11.05 -16.38 -6.59
CA SER A 21 10.60 -17.26 -5.50
C SER A 21 9.52 -16.66 -4.58
N LEU A 22 8.96 -15.50 -4.92
CA LEU A 22 7.91 -14.87 -4.11
C LEU A 22 6.58 -15.62 -4.24
N LYS A 23 5.95 -15.91 -3.10
CA LYS A 23 4.65 -16.58 -3.06
C LYS A 23 3.52 -15.71 -3.62
N TRP A 24 2.52 -16.36 -4.22
CA TRP A 24 1.27 -15.72 -4.57
C TRP A 24 0.52 -15.27 -3.30
N PRO A 25 0.04 -14.01 -3.23
CA PRO A 25 -0.94 -13.65 -2.24
C PRO A 25 -2.27 -14.37 -2.54
N SER A 26 -3.07 -14.64 -1.51
CA SER A 26 -4.42 -15.17 -1.71
C SER A 26 -5.33 -14.16 -2.40
N SER A 27 -6.42 -14.65 -3.00
CA SER A 27 -7.47 -13.80 -3.59
C SER A 27 -7.95 -12.72 -2.62
N ASP A 28 -8.22 -13.08 -1.37
CA ASP A 28 -8.76 -12.14 -0.38
C ASP A 28 -7.77 -11.00 -0.09
N VAL A 29 -6.47 -11.31 -0.02
CA VAL A 29 -5.41 -10.30 0.15
C VAL A 29 -5.35 -9.37 -1.05
N ILE A 30 -5.48 -9.91 -2.26
CA ILE A 30 -5.50 -9.12 -3.49
C ILE A 30 -6.73 -8.21 -3.51
N ASP A 31 -7.91 -8.73 -3.22
CA ASP A 31 -9.17 -7.99 -3.18
C ASP A 31 -9.10 -6.84 -2.18
N ALA A 32 -8.61 -7.09 -0.95
CA ALA A 32 -8.44 -6.06 0.06
C ALA A 32 -7.49 -4.94 -0.39
N ILE A 33 -6.38 -5.28 -1.06
CA ILE A 33 -5.43 -4.30 -1.62
C ILE A 33 -6.07 -3.51 -2.77
N ILE A 34 -6.82 -4.17 -3.64
CA ILE A 34 -7.50 -3.52 -4.76
C ILE A 34 -8.58 -2.57 -4.26
N THR A 35 -9.36 -2.95 -3.26
CA THR A 35 -10.36 -2.07 -2.63
C THR A 35 -9.70 -0.83 -2.03
N LEU A 36 -8.61 -0.99 -1.29
CA LEU A 36 -7.83 0.15 -0.77
C LEU A 36 -7.34 1.06 -1.91
N TRP A 37 -6.80 0.47 -2.98
CA TRP A 37 -6.31 1.23 -4.13
C TRP A 37 -7.44 1.99 -4.83
N LYS A 38 -8.62 1.36 -5.03
CA LYS A 38 -9.80 2.01 -5.60
C LYS A 38 -10.22 3.21 -4.76
N VAL A 39 -10.29 3.06 -3.43
CA VAL A 39 -10.59 4.16 -2.49
C VAL A 39 -9.58 5.29 -2.65
N PHE A 40 -8.28 4.96 -2.66
CA PHE A 40 -7.21 5.94 -2.83
C PHE A 40 -7.33 6.70 -4.16
N SER A 41 -7.51 5.99 -5.28
CA SER A 41 -7.67 6.60 -6.60
C SER A 41 -8.93 7.46 -6.70
N SER A 42 -10.03 7.06 -6.04
CA SER A 42 -11.24 7.89 -5.95
C SER A 42 -10.99 9.19 -5.18
N ILE A 43 -10.17 9.18 -4.12
CA ILE A 43 -9.78 10.39 -3.40
C ILE A 43 -8.87 11.27 -4.27
N GLU A 44 -7.86 10.68 -4.92
CA GLU A 44 -6.90 11.39 -5.77
C GLU A 44 -7.58 12.10 -6.95
N SER A 45 -8.62 11.50 -7.52
CA SER A 45 -9.37 12.09 -8.64
C SER A 45 -10.29 13.26 -8.25
N GLN A 46 -10.47 13.53 -6.96
CA GLN A 46 -11.38 14.57 -6.46
C GLN A 46 -10.60 15.69 -5.74
N PRO A 47 -10.31 16.83 -6.39
CA PRO A 47 -9.41 17.85 -5.85
C PRO A 47 -9.79 18.40 -4.47
N SER A 48 -11.08 18.59 -4.21
CA SER A 48 -11.58 19.09 -2.92
C SER A 48 -11.36 18.09 -1.77
N ILE A 49 -11.58 16.80 -2.04
CA ILE A 49 -11.34 15.72 -1.06
C ILE A 49 -9.84 15.50 -0.90
N PHE A 50 -9.09 15.49 -2.01
CA PHE A 50 -7.65 15.29 -2.03
C PHE A 50 -6.91 16.32 -1.17
N ASN A 51 -7.29 17.60 -1.24
CA ASN A 51 -6.66 18.64 -0.41
C ASN A 51 -6.86 18.40 1.09
N ASN A 52 -8.04 17.95 1.50
CA ASN A 52 -8.31 17.57 2.90
C ASN A 52 -7.55 16.29 3.28
N PHE A 53 -7.42 15.36 2.34
CA PHE A 53 -6.70 14.12 2.53
C PHE A 53 -5.21 14.35 2.80
N ILE A 54 -4.53 15.16 1.98
CA ILE A 54 -3.08 15.41 2.11
C ILE A 54 -2.72 16.26 3.33
N THR A 55 -3.65 17.05 3.84
CA THR A 55 -3.45 17.91 5.02
C THR A 55 -3.93 17.27 6.32
N GLY A 56 -4.77 16.23 6.23
CA GLY A 56 -5.33 15.49 7.35
C GLY A 56 -4.62 14.17 7.65
N PRO A 57 -5.22 13.29 8.47
CA PRO A 57 -4.66 11.99 8.81
C PRO A 57 -4.90 10.96 7.68
N SER A 58 -4.26 11.18 6.53
CA SER A 58 -4.53 10.48 5.26
C SER A 58 -4.57 8.95 5.41
N ARG A 59 -3.62 8.38 6.16
CA ARG A 59 -3.56 6.94 6.39
C ARG A 59 -4.77 6.40 7.13
N SER A 60 -5.23 7.07 8.20
CA SER A 60 -6.38 6.57 8.97
C SER A 60 -7.66 6.68 8.14
N ILE A 61 -7.78 7.72 7.32
CA ILE A 61 -8.91 7.89 6.40
C ILE A 61 -8.97 6.72 5.40
N LEU A 62 -7.83 6.38 4.76
CA LEU A 62 -7.78 5.23 3.83
C LEU A 62 -8.19 3.94 4.51
N ILE A 63 -7.59 3.64 5.66
CA ILE A 63 -7.86 2.39 6.38
C ILE A 63 -9.34 2.35 6.77
N GLN A 64 -9.88 3.41 7.40
CA GLN A 64 -11.28 3.43 7.83
C GLN A 64 -12.26 3.22 6.68
N LEU A 65 -12.13 3.98 5.59
CA LEU A 65 -13.03 3.87 4.44
C LEU A 65 -12.95 2.47 3.80
N THR A 66 -11.74 1.92 3.69
CA THR A 66 -11.55 0.59 3.10
C THR A 66 -12.09 -0.51 4.00
N THR A 67 -11.86 -0.41 5.30
CA THR A 67 -12.36 -1.36 6.28
C THR A 67 -13.89 -1.41 6.25
N SER A 68 -14.57 -0.25 6.20
CA SER A 68 -16.04 -0.21 6.09
C SER A 68 -16.55 -0.95 4.85
N LEU A 69 -15.90 -0.78 3.69
CA LEU A 69 -16.28 -1.49 2.47
C LEU A 69 -16.06 -3.02 2.57
N ILE A 70 -14.98 -3.44 3.21
CA ILE A 70 -14.69 -4.88 3.42
C ILE A 70 -15.68 -5.51 4.41
N GLU A 71 -16.11 -4.78 5.45
CA GLU A 71 -17.13 -5.26 6.38
C GLU A 71 -18.47 -5.51 5.68
N ASP A 72 -18.81 -4.72 4.67
CA ASP A 72 -20.07 -4.87 3.94
C ASP A 72 -20.04 -6.05 2.95
N GLU A 73 -18.90 -6.31 2.29
CA GLU A 73 -18.82 -7.30 1.21
C GLU A 73 -18.29 -8.68 1.63
N GLN A 74 -17.38 -8.75 2.62
CA GLN A 74 -16.63 -9.98 2.93
C GLN A 74 -16.35 -10.19 4.43
N ALA A 75 -17.19 -9.66 5.33
CA ALA A 75 -16.95 -9.72 6.79
C ALA A 75 -16.69 -11.13 7.35
N GLU A 76 -17.26 -12.18 6.75
CA GLU A 76 -17.15 -13.54 7.27
C GLU A 76 -15.72 -14.10 7.17
N VAL A 77 -15.03 -13.87 6.05
CA VAL A 77 -13.66 -14.37 5.80
C VAL A 77 -12.66 -13.76 6.79
N TRP A 78 -12.80 -12.46 7.08
CA TRP A 78 -11.86 -11.73 7.92
C TRP A 78 -12.14 -11.84 9.42
N ARG A 79 -13.29 -12.39 9.83
CA ARG A 79 -13.63 -12.63 11.25
C ARG A 79 -13.19 -14.00 11.76
N VAL A 80 -12.53 -14.81 10.94
CA VAL A 80 -12.01 -16.11 11.33
C VAL A 80 -10.79 -15.95 12.24
N MET A 81 -10.76 -16.70 13.34
CA MET A 81 -9.57 -16.86 14.17
C MET A 81 -8.76 -18.04 13.65
N CYS A 82 -7.45 -17.85 13.48
CA CYS A 82 -6.56 -18.95 13.10
C CYS A 82 -6.33 -19.87 14.31
N ASP A 83 -6.74 -21.13 14.21
CA ASP A 83 -6.64 -22.10 15.31
C ASP A 83 -5.20 -22.39 15.75
N GLU A 84 -4.23 -22.29 14.82
CA GLU A 84 -2.82 -22.62 15.10
C GLU A 84 -2.09 -21.50 15.86
N CYS A 85 -2.41 -20.24 15.57
CA CYS A 85 -1.69 -19.09 16.13
C CYS A 85 -2.55 -18.17 16.99
N GLY A 86 -3.87 -18.39 17.09
CA GLY A 86 -4.80 -17.59 17.88
C GLY A 86 -4.96 -16.15 17.36
N ILE A 87 -4.56 -15.87 16.12
CA ILE A 87 -4.64 -14.54 15.52
C ILE A 87 -5.96 -14.41 14.78
N LEU A 88 -6.66 -13.30 15.01
CA LEU A 88 -7.83 -12.94 14.24
C LEU A 88 -7.40 -12.44 12.86
N MET A 89 -7.98 -12.95 11.78
CA MET A 89 -7.66 -12.53 10.42
C MET A 89 -7.87 -11.03 10.21
N TRP A 90 -8.77 -10.42 10.99
CA TRP A 90 -8.98 -8.98 11.06
C TRP A 90 -7.72 -8.20 11.47
N ASP A 91 -6.92 -8.72 12.39
CA ASP A 91 -5.67 -8.07 12.82
C ASP A 91 -4.62 -8.14 11.71
N VAL A 92 -4.62 -9.23 10.94
CA VAL A 92 -3.78 -9.39 9.75
C VAL A 92 -4.21 -8.38 8.68
N LEU A 93 -5.51 -8.24 8.44
CA LEU A 93 -6.06 -7.24 7.52
C LEU A 93 -5.66 -5.82 7.93
N ALA A 94 -5.82 -5.46 9.20
CA ALA A 94 -5.45 -4.14 9.69
C ALA A 94 -3.95 -3.81 9.44
N LYS A 95 -3.06 -4.78 9.66
CA LYS A 95 -1.62 -4.66 9.36
C LYS A 95 -1.37 -4.54 7.86
N LEU A 96 -2.06 -5.35 7.05
CA LEU A 96 -1.98 -5.31 5.59
C LEU A 96 -2.38 -3.93 5.06
N LEU A 97 -3.57 -3.44 5.42
CA LEU A 97 -4.08 -2.13 5.00
C LEU A 97 -3.16 -1.00 5.44
N THR A 98 -2.56 -1.10 6.64
CA THR A 98 -1.57 -0.13 7.13
C THR A 98 -0.33 -0.10 6.25
N ALA A 99 0.24 -1.27 5.94
CA ALA A 99 1.43 -1.37 5.10
C ALA A 99 1.15 -0.85 3.68
N THR A 100 0.05 -1.27 3.07
CA THR A 100 -0.34 -0.86 1.72
C THR A 100 -0.64 0.64 1.66
N SER A 101 -1.32 1.21 2.66
CA SER A 101 -1.56 2.66 2.75
C SER A 101 -0.26 3.45 2.83
N ASN A 102 0.72 2.99 3.61
CA ASN A 102 2.05 3.63 3.67
C ASN A 102 2.74 3.61 2.30
N CYS A 103 2.65 2.50 1.57
CA CYS A 103 3.20 2.38 0.22
C CYS A 103 2.53 3.35 -0.76
N LEU A 104 1.20 3.41 -0.79
CA LEU A 104 0.44 4.30 -1.68
C LEU A 104 0.77 5.76 -1.41
N ILE A 105 0.69 6.20 -0.15
CA ILE A 105 0.99 7.59 0.25
C ILE A 105 2.45 7.94 -0.07
N SER A 106 3.39 7.03 0.21
CA SER A 106 4.81 7.27 -0.10
C SER A 106 5.05 7.42 -1.59
N ASN A 107 4.40 6.60 -2.41
CA ASN A 107 4.53 6.67 -3.87
C ASN A 107 3.87 7.93 -4.44
N MET A 108 2.71 8.34 -3.90
CA MET A 108 2.08 9.61 -4.22
C MET A 108 3.01 10.79 -3.93
N ILE A 109 3.60 10.84 -2.73
CA ILE A 109 4.56 11.90 -2.37
C ILE A 109 5.78 11.89 -3.30
N LYS A 110 6.32 10.71 -3.65
CA LYS A 110 7.43 10.60 -4.61
C LYS A 110 7.03 11.14 -5.98
N ASN A 111 5.82 10.84 -6.46
CA ASN A 111 5.32 11.33 -7.74
C ASN A 111 5.09 12.85 -7.72
N MET A 112 4.59 13.40 -6.61
CA MET A 112 4.48 14.86 -6.45
C MET A 112 5.87 15.52 -6.44
N ASN A 113 6.82 14.90 -5.73
CA ASN A 113 8.19 15.42 -5.64
C ASN A 113 8.96 15.31 -6.95
N SER A 114 8.70 14.29 -7.78
CA SER A 114 9.36 14.14 -9.09
C SER A 114 8.89 15.18 -10.11
N GLN A 115 7.71 15.78 -9.88
CA GLN A 115 7.19 16.88 -10.69
C GLN A 115 7.73 18.25 -10.25
N LEU A 116 8.39 18.32 -9.08
CA LEU A 116 9.05 19.56 -8.66
C LEU A 116 10.27 19.80 -9.55
N PRO A 117 10.48 21.04 -10.04
CA PRO A 117 11.69 21.37 -10.77
C PRO A 117 12.90 21.04 -9.88
N LEU A 118 13.78 20.18 -10.36
CA LEU A 118 15.06 19.90 -9.70
C LEU A 118 15.76 21.25 -9.55
N LYS A 119 15.90 21.74 -8.32
CA LYS A 119 16.90 22.79 -8.05
C LYS A 119 18.23 22.21 -8.51
N PRO A 120 19.01 22.90 -9.36
CA PRO A 120 20.34 22.44 -9.70
C PRO A 120 21.07 22.17 -8.39
N CYS A 121 21.55 20.93 -8.22
CA CYS A 121 22.46 20.61 -7.14
C CYS A 121 23.63 21.58 -7.26
N VAL A 122 23.67 22.58 -6.38
CA VAL A 122 24.90 23.33 -6.16
C VAL A 122 25.86 22.26 -5.67
N GLU A 123 26.85 21.91 -6.50
CA GLU A 123 27.93 20.99 -6.18
C GLU A 123 28.76 21.56 -5.03
N ASN A 124 28.20 21.57 -3.83
CA ASN A 124 28.95 21.67 -2.60
C ASN A 124 29.59 20.31 -2.40
N THR A 125 30.65 20.06 -3.16
CA THR A 125 31.67 19.08 -2.86
C THR A 125 32.23 19.42 -1.48
N ARG A 126 31.55 18.99 -0.42
CA ARG A 126 32.15 18.87 0.90
C ARG A 126 33.27 17.85 0.74
N LYS A 127 34.46 18.34 0.40
CA LYS A 127 35.69 17.56 0.48
C LYS A 127 35.77 17.00 1.90
N LEU A 128 35.52 15.71 2.05
CA LEU A 128 35.75 14.99 3.29
C LEU A 128 37.22 15.23 3.67
N LYS A 129 37.46 16.07 4.68
CA LYS A 129 38.80 16.25 5.22
C LYS A 129 39.23 14.90 5.79
N LYS A 130 40.19 14.24 5.15
CA LYS A 130 40.83 13.04 5.69
C LYS A 130 41.43 13.41 7.05
N LEU A 131 40.94 12.78 8.12
CA LEU A 131 41.58 12.85 9.43
C LEU A 131 42.97 12.23 9.30
N LYS A 132 44.01 12.98 9.71
CA LYS A 132 45.37 12.45 9.76
C LYS A 132 45.45 11.43 10.89
N PRO A 133 46.06 10.25 10.68
CA PRO A 133 46.31 9.30 11.74
C PRO A 133 47.33 9.89 12.72
N ASN A 134 47.08 9.73 14.03
CA ASN A 134 48.00 10.03 15.11
C ASN A 134 49.16 9.04 15.15
#